data_AF-A0A1C6LA99-F1
#
_entry.id   AF-A0A1C6LA99-F1
#
_cell.length_a   1.000
_cell.length_b   1.000
_cell.length_c   1.000
_cell.angle_alpha   90.00
_cell.angle_beta   90.00
_cell.angle_gamma   90.00
#
_symmetry.space_group_name_H-M   'P 1'
#
loop_
_entity.id
_entity.type
_entity.pdbx_description
1 polymer ?
#
loop_
_entity_poly.entity_id
_entity_poly.type
_entity_poly.pdbx_seq_one_letter_code
_entity_poly.pdbx_strand_id
1 'polypeptide(L)' 'MNYLILLIGVALGVVLTLLFFYHKSGYGYFTVVPYDDEDTGFYNINVRIPTQGNLSKKKRIIIYKEEQSSQK' A
#
# COMPACT_ATOMS: atom_id res chain seq x y z
N MET A 1 29.58 10.76 -23.87
CA MET A 1 28.24 11.24 -24.30
C MET A 1 27.20 10.10 -24.31
N ASN A 2 27.49 8.93 -24.88
CA ASN A 2 26.55 7.79 -24.89
C ASN A 2 26.09 7.28 -23.51
N TYR A 3 26.99 7.27 -22.52
CA TYR A 3 26.62 6.82 -21.16
C TYR A 3 25.58 7.71 -20.48
N LEU A 4 25.57 9.02 -20.76
CA LEU A 4 24.56 9.94 -20.24
C LEU A 4 23.17 9.67 -20.83
N ILE A 5 23.11 9.39 -22.14
CA ILE A 5 21.86 9.06 -22.83
C ILE A 5 21.27 7.75 -22.28
N LEU A 6 22.13 6.76 -22.03
CA LEU A 6 21.72 5.49 -21.42
C LEU A 6 21.20 5.70 -19.99
N LEU A 7 21.88 6.53 -19.19
CA LEU A 7 21.47 6.83 -17.81
C LEU A 7 20.11 7.54 -17.75
N ILE A 8 19.86 8.49 -18.66
CA ILE A 8 18.56 9.16 -18.79
C ILE A 8 17.48 8.17 -19.20
N GLY A 9 17.76 7.29 -20.16
CA GLY A 9 16.82 6.25 -20.58
C GLY A 9 16.44 5.29 -19.45
N VAL A 10 17.42 4.86 -18.65
CA VAL A 10 17.19 4.01 -17.47
C VAL A 10 16.36 4.75 -16.41
N ALA A 11 16.72 6.00 -16.10
CA ALA A 11 15.98 6.81 -15.14
C ALA A 11 14.50 6.97 -15.53
N LEU A 12 14.24 7.29 -16.81
CA LEU A 12 12.88 7.40 -17.33
C LEU A 12 12.13 6.07 -17.29
N GLY A 13 12.79 4.96 -17.65
CA GLY A 13 12.19 3.63 -17.60
C GLY A 13 11.77 3.23 -16.19
N VAL A 14 12.60 3.53 -15.19
CA VAL A 14 12.30 3.27 -13.77
C VAL A 14 11.11 4.10 -13.31
N VAL A 15 11.08 5.40 -13.60
CA VAL A 15 9.99 6.30 -13.21
C VAL A 15 8.65 5.86 -13.81
N LEU A 16 8.62 5.55 -15.11
CA LEU A 16 7.41 5.08 -15.79
C LEU A 16 6.90 3.76 -15.22
N THR A 17 7.81 2.84 -14.92
CA THR A 17 7.47 1.54 -14.33
C THR A 17 6.85 1.74 -12.95
N LEU A 18 7.45 2.57 -12.10
CA LEU A 18 6.93 2.90 -10.77
C LEU A 18 5.53 3.53 -10.83
N LEU A 19 5.32 4.50 -11.71
CA LEU A 19 4.02 5.14 -11.94
C LEU A 19 2.94 4.12 -12.35
N PHE A 20 3.29 3.20 -13.25
CA PHE A 20 2.37 2.16 -13.69
C PHE A 20 1.97 1.21 -12.55
N PHE A 21 2.94 0.81 -11.73
CA PHE A 21 2.67 -0.02 -10.55
C PHE A 21 1.84 0.71 -9.51
N TYR A 22 2.10 1.99 -9.27
CA TYR A 22 1.33 2.83 -8.35
C TYR A 22 -0.13 2.94 -8.79
N HIS A 23 -0.37 3.22 -10.07
CA HIS A 23 -1.74 3.41 -10.58
C HIS A 23 -2.55 2.10 -10.63
N LYS A 24 -1.90 0.96 -10.86
CA LYS A 24 -2.56 -0.37 -10.85
C LYS A 24 -2.78 -0.95 -9.46
N SER A 25 -2.16 -0.38 -8.43
CA SER A 25 -2.26 -0.87 -7.06
C SER A 25 -3.36 -0.14 -6.31
N GLY A 26 -4.18 -0.90 -5.58
CA GLY A 26 -5.11 -0.40 -4.58
C GLY A 26 -4.41 -0.38 -3.24
N TYR A 27 -4.75 0.59 -2.42
CA TYR A 27 -4.24 0.69 -1.06
C TYR A 27 -5.39 0.53 -0.08
N GLY A 28 -5.14 -0.31 0.92
CA GLY A 28 -6.02 -0.55 2.05
C GLY A 28 -5.25 -0.45 3.35
N TYR A 29 -5.98 -0.48 4.45
CA TYR A 29 -5.45 -0.43 5.79
C TYR A 29 -6.04 -1.57 6.61
N PHE A 30 -5.27 -2.07 7.57
CA PHE A 30 -5.80 -2.98 8.58
C PHE A 30 -5.44 -2.50 9.97
N THR A 31 -6.40 -2.62 10.88
CA THR A 31 -6.20 -2.39 12.31
C THR A 31 -6.26 -3.72 13.05
N VAL A 32 -5.42 -3.84 14.06
CA VAL A 32 -5.37 -5.00 14.96
C VAL A 32 -5.89 -4.51 16.31
N VAL A 33 -7.00 -5.08 16.74
CA VAL A 33 -7.67 -4.75 18.01
C VAL A 33 -7.67 -6.02 18.87
N PRO A 34 -7.45 -5.94 20.18
CA PRO A 34 -7.59 -7.11 21.05
C PRO A 34 -8.99 -7.74 20.90
N TYR A 35 -9.05 -9.07 20.97
CA TYR A 35 -10.33 -9.80 20.84
C TYR A 35 -11.23 -9.60 22.05
N ASP A 36 -10.62 -9.62 23.23
CA ASP A 36 -11.22 -9.30 24.53
C ASP A 36 -10.24 -8.47 25.36
N ASP A 37 -10.74 -7.91 26.45
CA ASP A 37 -9.92 -7.19 27.43
C ASP A 37 -9.06 -8.14 28.29
N GLU A 38 -9.27 -9.46 28.17
CA GLU A 38 -8.68 -10.51 29.00
C GLU A 38 -7.52 -11.22 28.32
N ASP A 39 -6.68 -10.51 27.55
CA ASP A 39 -5.39 -10.97 27.00
C ASP A 39 -5.32 -12.47 26.62
N THR A 40 -6.39 -12.98 25.99
CA THR A 40 -6.58 -14.42 25.72
C THR A 40 -5.70 -14.95 24.59
N GLY A 41 -4.83 -14.08 24.04
CA GLY A 41 -3.91 -14.38 22.94
C GLY A 41 -4.54 -14.23 21.55
N PHE A 42 -5.77 -13.71 21.44
CA PHE A 42 -6.46 -13.50 20.17
C PHE A 42 -6.58 -12.01 19.82
N TYR A 43 -6.48 -11.70 18.53
CA TYR A 43 -6.66 -10.34 17.99
C TYR A 43 -7.67 -10.34 16.85
N ASN A 44 -8.54 -9.33 16.84
CA ASN A 44 -9.42 -9.01 15.73
C ASN A 44 -8.69 -8.16 14.68
N ILE A 45 -8.75 -8.59 13.43
CA ILE A 45 -8.18 -7.86 12.29
C ILE A 45 -9.33 -7.21 11.52
N ASN A 46 -9.41 -5.89 11.60
CA ASN A 46 -10.36 -5.11 10.81
C ASN A 46 -9.65 -4.58 9.56
N VAL A 47 -10.10 -5.01 8.38
CA VAL A 47 -9.54 -4.56 7.10
C VAL A 47 -10.45 -3.50 6.50
N ARG A 48 -9.91 -2.31 6.27
CA ARG A 48 -10.59 -1.19 5.61
C ARG A 48 -9.92 -0.88 4.29
N ILE A 49 -10.62 -1.09 3.19
CA ILE A 49 -10.14 -0.72 1.86
C ILE A 49 -10.96 0.49 1.39
N PRO A 50 -10.38 1.71 1.39
CA PRO A 50 -11.09 2.88 0.88
C PRO A 50 -11.42 2.68 -0.60
N THR A 51 -12.54 3.24 -1.04
CA THR A 51 -12.98 3.23 -2.44
C THR A 51 -12.05 4.10 -3.29
N GLN A 52 -10.86 3.57 -3.59
CA GLN A 52 -9.86 4.20 -4.44
C GLN A 52 -10.21 4.02 -5.93
N GLY A 53 -11.41 4.49 -6.31
CA GLY A 53 -12.01 4.26 -7.63
C GLY A 53 -12.50 2.82 -7.81
N ASN A 54 -12.36 2.28 -9.02
CA ASN A 54 -12.74 0.90 -9.35
C ASN A 54 -11.73 -0.11 -8.75
N LEU A 55 -11.90 -0.45 -7.46
CA LEU A 55 -11.15 -1.51 -6.78
C LEU A 55 -11.14 -2.82 -7.58
N SER A 56 -12.26 -3.15 -8.21
CA SER A 56 -12.46 -4.32 -9.09
C SER A 56 -11.60 -4.31 -10.36
N LYS A 57 -11.07 -3.15 -10.78
CA LYS A 57 -10.16 -3.03 -11.94
C LYS A 57 -8.69 -3.06 -11.54
N LYS A 58 -8.38 -3.04 -10.23
CA LYS A 58 -7.00 -3.06 -9.73
C LYS A 58 -6.50 -4.50 -9.65
N LYS A 59 -5.29 -4.75 -10.16
CA LYS A 59 -4.70 -6.11 -10.19
C LYS A 59 -4.01 -6.51 -8.88
N ARG A 60 -3.72 -5.55 -8.00
CA ARG A 60 -3.02 -5.75 -6.72
C ARG A 60 -3.62 -4.83 -5.67
N ILE A 61 -3.80 -5.33 -4.45
CA ILE A 61 -4.16 -4.54 -3.27
C ILE A 61 -3.03 -4.68 -2.26
N ILE A 62 -2.48 -3.55 -1.83
CA ILE A 62 -1.44 -3.46 -0.79
C ILE A 62 -2.13 -2.95 0.47
N ILE A 63 -2.06 -3.71 1.55
CA ILE A 63 -2.71 -3.37 2.82
C ILE A 63 -1.64 -3.00 3.83
N TYR A 64 -1.71 -1.78 4.37
CA TYR A 64 -0.79 -1.29 5.38
C TYR A 64 -1.40 -1.43 6.78
N LYS A 65 -0.57 -1.68 7.78
CA LYS A 65 -1.02 -1.59 9.18
C LYS A 65 -1.30 -0.13 9.48
N GLU A 66 -2.51 0.19 9.91
CA GLU A 66 -2.82 1.53 10.41
C GLU A 66 -2.13 1.68 11.76
N GLU A 67 -1.11 2.53 11.82
CA GLU A 67 -0.58 2.96 13.10
C GLU A 67 -1.65 3.82 13.77
N GLN A 68 -2.21 3.33 14.87
CA GLN A 68 -2.96 4.21 15.76
C GLN A 68 -1.97 5.23 16.31
N SER A 69 -1.88 6.38 15.65
CA SER A 69 -1.26 7.56 16.23
C SER A 69 -2.06 7.89 17.49
N SER A 70 -1.56 7.49 18.65
CA SER A 70 -2.01 8.03 19.94
C SER A 70 -1.94 9.56 19.85
N GLN A 71 -3.07 10.20 19.59
CA GLN A 71 -3.23 11.62 19.87
C GLN A 71 -3.08 11.74 21.39
N LYS A 72 -1.92 12.23 21.79
CA LYS A 72 -1.59 12.67 23.15
C LYS A 72 -1.97 14.13 23.31
#